data_AF-A0A851XXS6-F1
#
_entry.id   AF-A0A851XXS6-F1
#
_cell.length_a   1.000
_cell.length_b   1.000
_cell.length_c   1.000
_cell.angle_alpha   90.00
_cell.angle_beta   90.00
_cell.angle_gamma   90.00
#
_symmetry.space_group_name_H-M   'P 1'
#
loop_
_entity.id
_entity.type
_entity.pdbx_description
1 polymer ?
#
loop_
_entity_poly.entity_id
_entity_poly.type
_entity_poly.pdbx_seq_one_letter_code
_entity_poly.pdbx_strand_id
1 'polypeptide(L)'
;TCSVAKKELDDLERWKEEHSQRPINLVPKRLGGKESEAQVRQKQQMMLMQSKYQKKHKREEHIKAKKEAEEAEILKKKALQREKAERLEVKKRQQEMRRREMFLEDQNYKTNELLNRLDLGLPKSDSCQIANHGTGSTAW
;
A
#
# COMPACT_ATOMS: atom_id res chain seq x y z
N THR A 1 77.15 1.56 16.10
CA THR A 1 76.17 0.62 15.51
C THR A 1 76.85 -0.73 15.35
N CYS A 2 76.33 -1.78 15.97
CA CYS A 2 77.02 -3.07 16.07
C CYS A 2 77.21 -3.73 14.70
N SER A 3 78.45 -4.04 14.33
CA SER A 3 78.85 -4.71 13.08
C SER A 3 78.18 -6.08 12.90
N VAL A 4 77.91 -6.77 14.02
CA VAL A 4 77.27 -8.09 14.05
C VAL A 4 75.86 -8.06 13.48
N ALA A 5 75.04 -7.07 13.85
CA ALA A 5 73.65 -6.97 13.38
C ALA A 5 73.54 -6.77 11.87
N LYS A 6 74.53 -6.13 11.23
CA LYS A 6 74.57 -6.00 9.77
C LYS A 6 74.89 -7.32 9.08
N LYS A 7 75.81 -8.10 9.65
CA LYS A 7 76.17 -9.42 9.10
C LYS A 7 75.01 -10.40 9.19
N GLU A 8 74.28 -10.41 10.30
CA GLU A 8 73.10 -11.26 10.47
C GLU A 8 71.98 -10.92 9.47
N LEU A 9 71.78 -9.63 9.17
CA LEU A 9 70.83 -9.22 8.13
C LEU A 9 71.26 -9.70 6.74
N ASP A 10 72.54 -9.55 6.40
CA ASP A 10 73.11 -10.03 5.14
C ASP A 10 73.05 -11.57 5.01
N ASP A 11 73.33 -12.30 6.10
CA ASP A 11 73.22 -13.77 6.15
C ASP A 11 71.78 -14.22 5.97
N LEU A 12 70.82 -13.51 6.57
CA LEU A 12 69.39 -13.78 6.41
C LEU A 12 68.91 -13.52 4.98
N GLU A 13 69.40 -12.46 4.33
CA GLU A 13 69.07 -12.13 2.94
C GLU A 13 69.60 -13.19 1.97
N ARG A 14 70.87 -13.61 2.13
CA ARG A 14 71.44 -14.73 1.36
C ARG A 14 70.66 -16.03 1.56
N TRP A 15 70.28 -16.34 2.80
CA TRP A 15 69.49 -17.54 3.08
C TRP A 15 68.13 -17.48 2.38
N LYS A 16 67.45 -16.33 2.39
CA LYS A 16 66.18 -16.13 1.69
C LYS A 16 66.32 -16.23 0.17
N GLU A 17 67.42 -15.78 -0.40
CA GLU A 17 67.69 -15.91 -1.83
C GLU A 17 67.96 -17.37 -2.23
N GLU A 18 68.77 -18.08 -1.44
CA GLU A 18 69.13 -19.48 -1.68
C GLU A 18 67.95 -20.43 -1.47
N HIS A 19 67.06 -20.10 -0.53
CA HIS A 19 65.87 -20.89 -0.19
C HIS A 19 64.59 -20.35 -0.82
N SER A 20 64.64 -19.23 -1.52
CA SER A 20 63.51 -18.80 -2.36
C SER A 20 63.32 -19.82 -3.45
N GLN A 21 62.22 -20.56 -3.36
CA GLN A 21 61.78 -21.39 -4.47
C GLN A 21 61.63 -20.48 -5.69
N ARG A 22 62.46 -20.71 -6.71
CA ARG A 22 62.37 -19.97 -7.97
C ARG A 22 60.92 -20.07 -8.45
N PRO A 23 60.34 -18.99 -9.01
CA PRO A 23 58.99 -19.03 -9.56
C PRO A 23 58.87 -20.24 -10.48
N ILE A 24 58.04 -21.19 -10.05
CA ILE A 24 57.84 -22.44 -10.76
C ILE A 24 57.05 -22.07 -12.02
N ASN A 25 57.77 -21.83 -13.12
CA ASN A 25 57.23 -21.57 -14.44
C ASN A 25 56.68 -22.87 -15.05
N LEU A 26 55.76 -23.55 -14.36
CA LEU A 26 55.06 -24.68 -14.93
C LEU A 26 54.07 -24.14 -15.97
N VAL A 27 54.20 -24.64 -17.21
CA VAL A 27 53.22 -24.36 -18.26
C VAL A 27 51.86 -24.82 -17.73
N PRO A 28 50.84 -23.94 -17.67
CA PRO A 28 49.54 -24.31 -17.18
C PRO A 28 49.03 -25.56 -17.90
N LYS A 29 48.57 -26.55 -17.12
CA LYS A 29 48.05 -27.81 -17.65
C LYS A 29 46.96 -27.50 -18.68
N ARG A 30 47.14 -27.99 -19.91
CA ARG A 30 46.20 -27.75 -21.02
C ARG A 30 45.22 -28.91 -21.10
N LEU A 31 43.95 -28.63 -21.33
CA LEU A 31 42.89 -29.64 -21.51
C LEU A 31 42.61 -29.92 -22.99
N GLY A 32 43.65 -29.92 -23.83
CA GLY A 32 43.54 -29.95 -25.28
C GLY A 32 43.27 -28.56 -25.88
N GLY A 33 43.72 -28.32 -27.11
CA GLY A 33 43.60 -27.02 -27.76
C GLY A 33 44.49 -25.90 -27.17
N LYS A 34 44.08 -24.64 -27.37
CA LYS A 34 44.86 -23.45 -26.97
C LYS A 34 44.58 -22.96 -25.54
N GLU A 35 43.55 -23.47 -24.88
CA GLU A 35 43.11 -22.99 -23.55
C GLU A 35 43.78 -23.75 -22.41
N SER A 36 44.04 -23.05 -21.30
CA SER A 36 44.53 -23.68 -20.06
C SER A 36 43.38 -24.22 -19.22
N GLU A 37 43.66 -25.25 -18.41
CA GLU A 37 42.70 -25.85 -17.49
C GLU A 37 42.08 -24.81 -16.52
N ALA A 38 42.89 -23.86 -16.06
CA ALA A 38 42.43 -22.79 -15.18
C ALA A 38 41.40 -21.87 -15.87
N GLN A 39 41.63 -21.53 -17.15
CA GLN A 39 40.68 -20.73 -17.94
C GLN A 39 39.37 -21.47 -18.16
N VAL A 40 39.42 -22.76 -18.49
CA VAL A 40 38.22 -23.59 -18.65
C VAL A 40 37.43 -23.65 -17.35
N ARG A 41 38.09 -23.88 -16.21
CA ARG A 41 37.44 -23.88 -14.89
C ARG A 41 36.80 -22.53 -14.56
N GLN A 42 37.51 -21.44 -14.81
CA GLN A 42 36.98 -20.09 -14.58
C GLN A 42 35.73 -19.84 -15.43
N LYS A 43 35.77 -20.15 -16.73
CA LYS A 43 34.61 -20.03 -17.62
C LYS A 43 33.43 -20.89 -17.14
N GLN A 44 33.69 -22.13 -16.72
CA GLN A 44 32.66 -23.01 -16.19
C GLN A 44 32.00 -22.45 -14.93
N GLN A 45 32.80 -21.92 -14.00
CA GLN A 45 32.30 -21.25 -12.79
C GLN A 45 31.44 -20.03 -13.13
N MET A 46 31.90 -19.19 -14.07
CA MET A 46 31.16 -18.00 -14.51
C MET A 46 29.83 -18.37 -15.15
N MET A 47 29.80 -19.38 -16.04
CA MET A 47 28.57 -19.86 -16.67
C MET A 47 27.57 -20.40 -15.64
N LEU A 48 28.05 -21.19 -14.67
CA LEU A 48 27.20 -21.72 -13.60
C LEU A 48 26.57 -20.60 -12.77
N MET A 49 27.35 -19.58 -12.41
CA MET A 49 26.88 -18.42 -11.67
C MET A 49 25.81 -17.64 -12.44
N GLN A 50 26.05 -17.35 -13.72
CA GLN A 50 25.08 -16.65 -14.57
C GLN A 50 23.77 -17.44 -14.71
N SER A 51 23.86 -18.75 -14.95
CA SER A 51 22.70 -19.63 -15.05
C SER A 51 21.88 -19.66 -13.76
N LYS A 52 22.55 -19.76 -12.59
CA LYS A 52 21.88 -19.68 -11.28
C LYS A 52 21.11 -18.36 -11.12
N TYR A 53 21.72 -17.23 -11.51
CA TYR A 53 21.09 -15.92 -11.41
C TYR A 53 19.87 -15.81 -12.34
N GLN A 54 20.01 -16.21 -13.60
CA GLN A 54 18.89 -16.21 -14.55
C GLN A 54 17.72 -17.09 -14.08
N LYS A 55 18.02 -18.27 -13.52
CA LYS A 55 16.99 -19.17 -12.97
C LYS A 55 16.27 -18.53 -11.78
N LYS A 56 17.01 -17.84 -10.90
CA LYS A 56 16.44 -17.08 -9.77
C LYS A 56 15.51 -15.98 -10.27
N HIS A 57 15.96 -15.15 -11.22
CA HIS A 57 15.16 -14.07 -11.79
C HIS A 57 13.84 -14.58 -12.39
N LYS A 58 13.90 -15.61 -13.24
CA LYS A 58 12.69 -16.21 -13.85
C LYS A 58 11.70 -16.72 -12.80
N ARG A 59 12.20 -17.29 -11.70
CA ARG A 59 11.35 -17.75 -10.59
C ARG A 59 10.68 -16.58 -9.88
N GLU A 60 11.42 -15.51 -9.62
CA GLU A 60 10.92 -14.31 -8.95
C GLU A 60 9.86 -13.60 -9.80
N GLU A 61 10.09 -13.44 -11.11
CA GLU A 61 9.11 -12.87 -12.04
C GLU A 61 7.81 -13.67 -12.05
N HIS A 62 7.91 -14.99 -12.14
CA HIS A 62 6.73 -15.85 -12.11
C HIS A 62 5.97 -15.78 -10.78
N ILE A 63 6.68 -15.70 -9.64
CA ILE A 63 6.06 -15.51 -8.33
C ILE A 63 5.36 -14.14 -8.27
N LYS A 64 6.00 -13.10 -8.77
CA LYS A 64 5.44 -11.75 -8.80
C LYS A 64 4.18 -11.69 -9.64
N ALA A 65 4.21 -12.23 -10.86
CA ALA A 65 3.05 -12.30 -11.74
C ALA A 65 1.88 -13.07 -11.10
N LYS A 66 2.15 -14.17 -10.39
CA LYS A 66 1.12 -14.90 -9.65
C LYS A 66 0.48 -14.06 -8.54
N LYS A 67 1.29 -13.33 -7.76
CA LYS A 67 0.78 -12.45 -6.70
C LYS A 67 -0.04 -11.31 -7.28
N GLU A 68 0.43 -10.66 -8.34
CA GLU A 68 -0.29 -9.57 -9.00
C GLU A 68 -1.65 -10.05 -9.55
N ALA A 69 -1.71 -11.26 -10.12
CA ALA A 69 -2.96 -11.86 -10.59
C ALA A 69 -3.94 -12.15 -9.43
N GLU A 70 -3.46 -12.72 -8.33
CA GLU A 70 -4.26 -12.98 -7.13
C GLU A 70 -4.79 -11.68 -6.51
N GLU A 71 -3.94 -10.66 -6.36
CA GLU A 71 -4.31 -9.35 -5.85
C GLU A 71 -5.38 -8.68 -6.74
N ALA A 72 -5.24 -8.77 -8.06
CA ALA A 72 -6.23 -8.26 -9.00
C ALA A 72 -7.59 -8.98 -8.85
N GLU A 73 -7.60 -10.30 -8.61
CA GLU A 73 -8.83 -11.04 -8.36
C GLU A 73 -9.48 -10.63 -7.02
N ILE A 74 -8.69 -10.45 -5.97
CA ILE A 74 -9.17 -9.98 -4.67
C ILE A 74 -9.78 -8.58 -4.81
N LEU A 75 -9.14 -7.67 -5.54
CA LEU A 75 -9.65 -6.32 -5.80
C LEU A 75 -10.98 -6.37 -6.55
N LYS A 76 -11.13 -7.22 -7.56
CA LYS A 76 -12.41 -7.44 -8.26
C LYS A 76 -13.50 -7.93 -7.32
N LYS A 77 -13.20 -8.93 -6.47
CA LYS A 77 -14.15 -9.46 -5.48
C LYS A 77 -14.57 -8.38 -4.48
N LYS A 78 -13.63 -7.56 -4.00
CA LYS A 78 -13.90 -6.42 -3.10
C LYS A 78 -14.76 -5.36 -3.77
N ALA A 79 -14.51 -5.02 -5.03
CA ALA A 79 -15.32 -4.06 -5.77
C ALA A 79 -16.77 -4.54 -5.91
N LEU A 80 -16.98 -5.81 -6.27
CA LEU A 80 -18.31 -6.41 -6.35
C LEU A 80 -19.03 -6.41 -5.00
N GLN A 81 -18.32 -6.66 -3.89
CA GLN A 81 -18.92 -6.58 -2.56
C GLN A 81 -19.32 -5.16 -2.18
N ARG A 82 -18.49 -4.16 -2.51
CA ARG A 82 -18.80 -2.75 -2.29
C ARG A 82 -20.03 -2.31 -3.07
N GLU A 83 -20.11 -2.67 -4.36
CA GLU A 83 -21.28 -2.37 -5.21
C GLU A 83 -22.55 -3.02 -4.65
N LYS A 84 -22.47 -4.28 -4.20
CA LYS A 84 -23.61 -4.95 -3.55
C LYS A 84 -24.05 -4.24 -2.27
N ALA A 85 -23.10 -3.81 -1.45
CA ALA A 85 -23.38 -3.09 -0.21
C ALA A 85 -24.04 -1.72 -0.50
N GLU A 86 -23.51 -0.96 -1.46
CA GLU A 86 -24.06 0.32 -1.90
C GLU A 86 -25.49 0.15 -2.42
N ARG A 87 -25.72 -0.84 -3.30
CA ARG A 87 -27.06 -1.12 -3.83
C ARG A 87 -28.07 -1.47 -2.74
N LEU A 88 -27.63 -2.19 -1.71
CA LEU A 88 -28.48 -2.51 -0.55
C LEU A 88 -28.78 -1.25 0.27
N GLU A 89 -27.78 -0.40 0.48
CA GLU A 89 -27.88 0.84 1.24
C GLU A 89 -28.83 1.84 0.56
N VAL A 90 -28.72 2.01 -0.76
CA VAL A 90 -29.65 2.82 -1.57
C VAL A 90 -31.09 2.33 -1.41
N LYS A 91 -31.32 1.02 -1.46
CA LYS A 91 -32.67 0.46 -1.25
C LYS A 91 -33.21 0.76 0.14
N LYS A 92 -32.38 0.65 1.18
CA LYS A 92 -32.77 1.00 2.56
C LYS A 92 -33.11 2.48 2.68
N ARG A 93 -32.28 3.36 2.10
CA ARG A 93 -32.56 4.81 2.06
C ARG A 93 -33.89 5.10 1.37
N GLN A 94 -34.17 4.47 0.23
CA GLN A 94 -35.45 4.65 -0.47
C GLN A 94 -36.65 4.21 0.37
N GLN A 95 -36.55 3.07 1.07
CA GLN A 95 -37.61 2.60 1.95
C GLN A 95 -37.83 3.56 3.13
N GLU A 96 -36.75 4.06 3.72
CA GLU A 96 -36.79 5.02 4.81
C GLU A 96 -37.38 6.36 4.37
N MET A 97 -37.01 6.86 3.18
CA MET A 97 -37.63 8.07 2.62
C MET A 97 -39.14 7.88 2.45
N ARG A 98 -39.60 6.77 1.87
CA ARG A 98 -41.04 6.49 1.74
C ARG A 98 -41.76 6.43 3.09
N ARG A 99 -41.13 5.85 4.12
CA ARG A 99 -41.70 5.85 5.48
C ARG A 99 -41.84 7.28 6.02
N ARG A 100 -40.83 8.12 5.82
CA ARG A 100 -40.86 9.53 6.25
C ARG A 100 -41.89 10.34 5.49
N GLU A 101 -41.98 10.17 4.18
CA GLU A 101 -42.98 10.83 3.32
C GLU A 101 -44.40 10.50 3.79
N MET A 102 -44.72 9.22 3.98
CA MET A 102 -46.03 8.79 4.49
C MET A 102 -46.33 9.35 5.88
N PHE A 103 -45.34 9.37 6.77
CA PHE A 103 -45.49 9.96 8.10
C PHE A 103 -45.75 11.48 8.04
N LEU A 104 -45.02 12.19 7.18
CA LEU A 104 -45.20 13.63 6.97
C LEU A 104 -46.56 13.94 6.33
N GLU A 105 -47.03 13.11 5.40
CA GLU A 105 -48.35 13.25 4.78
C GLU A 105 -49.47 13.09 5.81
N ASP A 106 -49.42 12.04 6.66
CA ASP A 106 -50.38 11.85 7.76
C ASP A 106 -50.34 13.01 8.77
N GLN A 107 -49.14 13.48 9.13
CA GLN A 107 -48.99 14.65 10.01
C GLN A 107 -49.63 15.89 9.38
N ASN A 108 -49.33 16.18 8.11
CA ASN A 108 -49.89 17.32 7.40
C ASN A 108 -51.41 17.22 7.27
N TYR A 109 -51.95 16.02 6.98
CA TYR A 109 -53.39 15.78 6.93
C TYR A 109 -54.06 16.15 8.27
N LYS A 110 -53.54 15.63 9.38
CA LYS A 110 -54.05 15.94 10.74
C LYS A 110 -53.93 17.42 11.09
N THR A 111 -52.81 18.06 10.76
CA THR A 111 -52.63 19.49 11.00
C THR A 111 -53.62 20.32 10.19
N ASN A 112 -53.83 20.00 8.91
CA ASN A 112 -54.81 20.70 8.08
C ASN A 112 -56.24 20.47 8.55
N GLU A 113 -56.59 19.26 9.00
CA GLU A 113 -57.90 18.98 9.60
C GLU A 113 -58.15 19.85 10.84
N LEU A 114 -57.15 20.00 11.72
CA LEU A 114 -57.24 20.88 12.88
C LEU A 114 -57.40 22.35 12.48
N LEU A 115 -56.64 22.83 11.49
CA LEU A 115 -56.76 24.20 10.99
C LEU A 115 -58.16 24.48 10.42
N ASN A 116 -58.68 23.58 9.58
CA ASN A 116 -60.03 23.69 9.03
C ASN A 116 -61.10 23.75 10.13
N ARG A 117 -60.94 22.99 11.21
CA ARG A 117 -61.85 23.04 12.36
C ARG A 117 -61.80 24.37 13.12
N LEU A 118 -60.61 24.98 13.22
CA LEU A 118 -60.45 26.31 13.81
C LEU A 118 -61.09 27.39 12.91
N ASP A 119 -60.92 27.30 11.59
CA ASP A 119 -61.52 28.22 10.63
C ASP A 119 -63.05 28.16 10.62
N LEU A 120 -63.63 26.96 10.83
CA LEU A 120 -65.09 26.77 10.96
C LEU A 120 -65.64 27.10 12.35
N GLY A 121 -64.79 27.09 13.39
CA GLY A 121 -65.15 27.35 14.79
C GLY A 121 -65.00 28.81 15.22
N LEU A 122 -64.39 29.66 14.39
CA LEU A 122 -64.37 31.10 14.62
C LEU A 122 -65.69 31.71 14.10
N PRO A 123 -66.52 32.35 14.96
CA PRO A 123 -67.39 33.40 14.47
C PRO A 123 -66.47 34.42 13.78
N LYS A 124 -66.89 34.98 12.63
CA LYS A 124 -66.24 36.19 12.07
C LYS A 124 -66.10 37.18 13.22
N SER A 125 -64.91 37.28 13.77
CA SER A 125 -64.60 38.21 14.84
C SER A 125 -64.64 39.57 14.17
N ASP A 126 -65.81 40.20 14.20
CA ASP A 126 -65.91 41.63 13.99
C ASP A 126 -64.89 42.26 14.91
N SER A 127 -63.90 42.89 14.28
CA SER A 127 -62.76 43.57 14.87
C SER A 127 -63.17 44.30 16.16
N CYS A 128 -62.94 43.68 17.32
CA CYS A 128 -62.87 44.41 18.58
C CYS A 128 -61.69 45.36 18.44
N GLN A 129 -62.00 46.64 18.23
CA GLN A 129 -61.01 47.70 18.20
C GLN A 129 -60.17 47.60 19.46
N ILE A 130 -58.90 47.21 19.30
CA ILE A 130 -57.90 47.35 20.36
C ILE A 130 -57.67 48.85 20.49
N ALA A 131 -58.42 49.47 21.40
CA ALA A 131 -58.12 50.81 21.86
C ALA A 131 -56.74 50.76 22.52
N ASN A 132 -55.77 51.45 21.90
CA ASN A 132 -54.46 51.68 22.49
C ASN A 132 -54.63 52.48 23.79
N HIS A 133 -54.76 51.80 24.92
CA HIS A 133 -54.62 52.43 26.23
C HIS A 133 -53.14 52.49 26.59
N GLY A 134 -52.68 53.73 26.76
CA GLY A 134 -51.29 54.12 26.84
C GLY A 134 -50.53 53.60 28.05
N THR A 135 -49.23 53.47 27.82
CA THR A 135 -48.12 53.93 28.66
C THR A 135 -48.28 53.81 30.18
N GLY A 136 -47.57 52.82 30.76
CA GLY A 136 -47.35 52.75 32.20
C GLY A 136 -46.46 51.57 32.60
N SER A 137 -45.23 51.51 32.08
CA SER A 137 -44.23 50.55 32.55
C SER A 137 -43.68 51.01 33.91
N THR A 138 -44.28 50.52 34.99
CA THR A 138 -43.72 50.64 36.34
C THR A 138 -42.87 49.41 36.64
N ALA A 139 -41.58 49.64 36.85
CA ALA A 139 -40.58 48.64 37.21
C ALA A 139 -40.74 48.15 38.65
N TRP A 140 -40.62 46.84 38.86
CA TRP A 140 -40.17 46.19 40.10
C TRP A 140 -39.33 44.97 39.72
#